data_AF-A0A962XBH2-F1
#
_entry.id   AF-A0A962XBH2-F1
#
_cell.length_a   1.000
_cell.length_b   1.000
_cell.length_c   1.000
_cell.angle_alpha   90.00
_cell.angle_beta   90.00
_cell.angle_gamma   90.00
#
_symmetry.space_group_name_H-M   'P 1'
#
loop_
_entity.id
_entity.type
_entity.pdbx_description
1 polymer ?
#
loop_
_entity_poly.entity_id
_entity_poly.type
_entity_poly.pdbx_seq_one_letter_code
_entity_poly.pdbx_strand_id
1 'polypeptide(L)'
;YFCYRIARELGSLAAALDGLDALVFTGGIGEHAAAVREQVCARSGWLGIEMDPAANAESHQRIDRSGSRVAVWVLPTNEELIIARHTRQLVLGK
;
A
#
# COMPACT_ATOMS: atom_id res chain seq x y z
N TYR A 1 -0.74 -18.30 4.57
CA TYR A 1 -1.44 -17.68 5.72
C TYR A 1 -1.29 -16.16 5.73
N PHE A 2 -0.07 -15.60 5.73
CA PHE A 2 0.18 -14.15 5.82
C PHE A 2 -0.55 -13.30 4.76
N CYS A 3 -0.31 -13.52 3.46
CA CYS A 3 -0.95 -12.75 2.39
C CYS A 3 -2.48 -12.90 2.38
N TYR A 4 -3.00 -14.05 2.80
CA TYR A 4 -4.45 -14.26 2.96
C TYR A 4 -5.02 -13.37 4.08
N ARG A 5 -4.34 -13.30 5.23
CA ARG A 5 -4.77 -12.41 6.32
C ARG A 5 -4.77 -10.95 5.88
N ILE A 6 -3.73 -10.50 5.17
CA ILE A 6 -3.68 -9.13 4.62
C ILE A 6 -4.88 -8.88 3.71
N ALA A 7 -5.12 -9.75 2.72
CA ALA A 7 -6.24 -9.58 1.79
C ALA A 7 -7.61 -9.57 2.50
N ARG A 8 -7.76 -10.37 3.57
CA ARG A 8 -8.99 -10.39 4.38
C ARG A 8 -9.22 -9.08 5.12
N GLU A 9 -8.19 -8.53 5.77
CA GLU A 9 -8.30 -7.24 6.46
C GLU A 9 -8.50 -6.10 5.45
N LEU A 10 -7.81 -6.13 4.31
CA LEU A 10 -8.01 -5.18 3.21
C LEU A 10 -9.46 -5.18 2.72
N GLY A 11 -10.06 -6.36 2.51
CA GLY A 11 -11.47 -6.48 2.13
C GLY A 11 -12.42 -5.91 3.18
N SER A 12 -12.13 -6.10 4.47
CA SER A 12 -12.93 -5.51 5.56
C SER A 12 -12.87 -3.99 5.57
N LEU A 13 -11.67 -3.42 5.37
CA LEU A 13 -11.48 -1.97 5.32
C LEU A 13 -12.12 -1.36 4.06
N ALA A 14 -11.95 -2.00 2.91
CA ALA A 14 -12.58 -1.57 1.67
C ALA A 14 -14.11 -1.55 1.79
N ALA A 15 -14.71 -2.55 2.44
CA ALA A 15 -16.14 -2.57 2.70
C ALA A 15 -16.59 -1.43 3.63
N ALA A 16 -15.77 -1.07 4.63
CA ALA A 16 -16.06 0.05 5.52
C ALA A 16 -15.93 1.43 4.84
N LEU A 17 -15.12 1.52 3.79
CA LEU A 17 -14.88 2.74 3.00
C LEU A 17 -15.76 2.87 1.75
N ASP A 18 -16.61 1.87 1.48
CA ASP A 18 -17.41 1.75 0.24
C ASP A 18 -16.56 1.71 -1.06
N GLY A 19 -15.35 1.15 -0.95
CA GLY A 19 -14.40 1.04 -2.06
C GLY A 19 -12.99 1.51 -1.71
N LEU A 20 -12.15 1.66 -2.74
CA LEU A 20 -10.77 2.11 -2.63
C LEU A 20 -10.39 2.93 -3.87
N ASP A 21 -9.74 4.07 -3.67
CA ASP A 21 -9.03 4.79 -4.74
C ASP A 21 -7.59 4.27 -4.89
N ALA A 22 -6.97 3.87 -3.79
CA ALA A 22 -5.58 3.42 -3.76
C ALA A 22 -5.31 2.37 -2.67
N LEU A 23 -4.30 1.54 -2.93
CA LEU A 23 -3.65 0.64 -1.99
C LEU A 23 -2.18 1.03 -1.86
N VAL A 24 -1.71 1.28 -0.63
CA VAL A 24 -0.31 1.65 -0.36
C VAL A 24 0.39 0.55 0.43
N PHE A 25 1.50 0.05 -0.11
CA PHE A 25 2.46 -0.80 0.60
C PHE A 25 3.56 0.07 1.20
N THR A 26 3.84 -0.13 2.49
CA THR A 26 4.88 0.57 3.24
C THR A 26 5.45 -0.33 4.34
N GLY A 27 6.51 0.11 5.02
CA GLY A 27 7.26 -0.66 6.00
C GLY A 27 8.10 -1.75 5.34
N GLY A 28 9.01 -2.38 6.10
CA GLY A 28 10.02 -3.28 5.52
C GLY A 28 9.48 -4.38 4.61
N ILE A 29 8.37 -5.04 4.97
CA ILE A 29 7.75 -6.05 4.11
C ILE A 29 7.06 -5.42 2.90
N GLY A 30 6.27 -4.36 3.09
CA GLY A 30 5.56 -3.71 1.99
C GLY A 30 6.51 -3.12 0.95
N GLU A 31 7.62 -2.56 1.41
CA GLU A 31 8.62 -1.89 0.56
C GLU A 31 9.51 -2.88 -0.20
N HIS A 32 9.92 -3.99 0.43
CA HIS A 32 10.97 -4.84 -0.14
C HIS A 32 10.50 -6.23 -0.59
N ALA A 33 9.36 -6.72 -0.13
CA ALA A 33 8.88 -8.06 -0.47
C ALA A 33 7.94 -8.04 -1.69
N ALA A 34 8.50 -7.92 -2.89
CA ALA A 34 7.74 -7.91 -4.15
C ALA A 34 6.77 -9.10 -4.29
N ALA A 35 7.18 -10.29 -3.87
CA ALA A 35 6.33 -11.49 -3.90
C ALA A 35 5.13 -11.42 -2.94
N VAL A 36 5.25 -10.68 -1.83
CA VAL A 36 4.12 -10.44 -0.92
C VAL A 36 3.13 -9.49 -1.57
N ARG A 37 3.61 -8.38 -2.15
CA ARG A 37 2.75 -7.43 -2.88
C ARG A 37 1.97 -8.12 -3.97
N GLU A 38 2.65 -8.93 -4.79
CA GLU A 38 2.03 -9.70 -5.86
C GLU A 38 0.91 -10.61 -5.36
N GLN A 39 1.18 -11.41 -4.32
CA GLN A 39 0.16 -12.32 -3.77
C GLN A 39 -1.03 -11.58 -3.14
N VAL A 40 -0.80 -10.41 -2.52
CA VAL A 40 -1.87 -9.59 -1.94
C VAL A 40 -2.72 -8.96 -3.05
N CYS A 41 -2.08 -8.37 -4.06
CA CYS A 41 -2.76 -7.79 -5.22
C CYS A 41 -3.59 -8.85 -5.96
N ALA A 42 -3.04 -10.02 -6.24
CA ALA A 42 -3.75 -11.11 -6.91
C ALA A 42 -5.00 -11.57 -6.15
N ARG A 43 -4.93 -11.66 -4.81
CA ARG A 43 -6.08 -12.02 -3.97
C ARG A 43 -7.14 -10.91 -3.87
N SER A 44 -6.75 -9.68 -4.18
CA SER A 44 -7.58 -8.48 -4.00
C SER A 44 -8.04 -7.91 -5.34
N GLY A 45 -7.83 -8.62 -6.46
CA GLY A 45 -8.19 -8.17 -7.80
C GLY A 45 -9.69 -7.87 -7.98
N TRP A 46 -10.57 -8.50 -7.19
CA TRP A 46 -12.01 -8.23 -7.19
C TRP A 46 -12.37 -6.79 -6.76
N LEU A 47 -11.44 -6.07 -6.11
CA LEU A 47 -11.58 -4.64 -5.80
C LEU A 47 -11.28 -3.75 -7.02
N GLY A 48 -10.84 -4.32 -8.14
CA GLY A 48 -10.38 -3.59 -9.33
C GLY A 48 -8.88 -3.25 -9.28
N ILE A 49 -8.11 -4.03 -8.52
CA ILE A 49 -6.65 -3.93 -8.48
C ILE A 49 -6.05 -4.75 -9.62
N GLU A 50 -5.32 -4.08 -10.51
CA GLU A 50 -4.54 -4.70 -11.58
C GLU A 50 -3.08 -4.30 -11.45
N MET A 51 -2.24 -5.19 -10.91
CA MET A 51 -0.82 -4.93 -10.70
C MET A 51 0.00 -5.19 -11.97
N ASP A 52 1.03 -4.38 -12.21
CA ASP A 52 2.09 -4.62 -13.18
C ASP A 52 3.23 -5.43 -12.52
N PRO A 53 3.45 -6.70 -12.92
CA PRO A 53 4.50 -7.53 -12.35
C PRO A 53 5.92 -6.99 -12.59
N ALA A 54 6.17 -6.32 -13.72
CA ALA A 54 7.49 -5.78 -14.05
C ALA A 54 7.80 -4.58 -13.15
N ALA A 55 6.87 -3.62 -13.06
CA ALA A 55 7.01 -2.48 -12.16
C ALA A 55 7.15 -2.92 -10.69
N ASN A 56 6.42 -3.97 -10.29
CA ASN A 56 6.52 -4.55 -8.96
C ASN A 56 7.89 -5.19 -8.69
N ALA A 57 8.44 -5.94 -9.65
CA ALA A 57 9.76 -6.58 -9.53
C ALA A 57 10.89 -5.55 -9.47
N GLU A 58 10.78 -4.47 -10.24
CA GLU A 58 11.72 -3.34 -10.24
C GLU A 58 11.53 -2.40 -9.03
N SER A 59 10.54 -2.68 -8.18
CA SER A 59 10.20 -1.89 -6.99
C SER A 59 9.97 -0.40 -7.29
N HIS A 60 9.24 -0.13 -8.38
CA HIS A 60 8.76 1.21 -8.68
C HIS A 60 7.82 1.72 -7.58
N GLN A 61 7.72 3.05 -7.46
CA GLN A 61 6.78 3.67 -6.51
C GLN A 61 5.32 3.41 -6.86
N ARG A 62 5.01 3.24 -8.15
CA ARG A 62 3.68 2.92 -8.64
C ARG A 62 3.72 1.63 -9.44
N ILE A 63 2.90 0.67 -9.05
CA ILE A 63 2.95 -0.73 -9.53
C ILE A 63 1.59 -1.23 -10.05
N ASP A 64 0.61 -0.35 -10.24
CA ASP A 64 -0.61 -0.66 -10.98
C ASP A 64 -0.43 -0.54 -12.50
N ARG A 65 -1.21 -1.32 -13.24
CA ARG A 65 -1.37 -1.15 -14.69
C ARG A 65 -2.22 0.08 -14.99
N SER A 66 -2.08 0.63 -16.18
CA SER A 66 -2.87 1.79 -16.65
C SER A 66 -4.38 1.59 -16.63
N GLY A 67 -4.86 0.34 -16.73
CA GLY A 67 -6.28 -0.01 -16.66
C GLY A 67 -6.83 -0.25 -15.24
N SER A 68 -5.95 -0.28 -14.23
CA SER A 68 -6.37 -0.53 -12.85
C SER A 68 -7.30 0.56 -12.34
N ARG A 69 -8.42 0.17 -11.73
CA ARG A 69 -9.34 1.11 -11.09
C ARG A 69 -8.77 1.66 -9.78
N VAL A 70 -7.95 0.84 -9.11
CA VAL A 70 -7.29 1.19 -7.84
C VAL A 70 -5.81 1.42 -8.11
N ALA A 71 -5.28 2.58 -7.72
CA ALA A 71 -3.84 2.84 -7.80
C ALA A 71 -3.09 1.99 -6.77
N VAL A 72 -1.91 1.47 -7.11
CA VAL A 72 -1.12 0.66 -6.18
C VAL A 72 0.27 1.26 -6.01
N TRP A 73 0.58 1.67 -4.79
CA TRP A 73 1.79 2.38 -4.44
C TRP A 73 2.71 1.58 -3.53
N VAL A 74 4.01 1.82 -3.67
CA VAL A 74 5.05 1.38 -2.74
C VAL A 74 5.76 2.64 -2.25
N LEU A 75 5.50 3.03 -1.00
CA LEU A 75 6.02 4.27 -0.43
C LEU A 75 6.82 3.98 0.84
N PRO A 76 8.04 4.53 0.97
CA PRO A 76 8.79 4.41 2.21
C PRO A 76 8.09 5.16 3.33
N THR A 77 7.95 4.50 4.48
CA THR A 77 7.56 5.18 5.71
C THR A 77 8.77 5.92 6.29
N ASN A 78 8.51 7.00 7.03
CA ASN A 78 9.53 7.71 7.80
C ASN A 78 8.92 8.18 9.11
N GLU A 79 8.91 7.27 10.09
CA GLU A 79 8.34 7.52 11.41
C GLU A 79 9.07 8.67 12.12
N GLU A 80 10.39 8.76 12.01
CA GLU A 80 11.20 9.80 12.65
C GLU A 80 10.83 11.19 12.16
N LEU A 81 10.55 11.35 10.86
CA LEU A 81 10.14 12.63 10.28
C LEU A 81 8.76 13.06 10.80
N ILE A 82 7.82 12.13 10.96
CA ILE A 82 6.50 12.43 11.52
C ILE A 82 6.64 12.85 12.98
N ILE A 83 7.43 12.11 13.78
CA ILE A 83 7.71 12.46 15.18
C ILE A 83 8.36 13.84 15.28
N ALA A 84 9.35 14.14 14.43
CA ALA A 84 10.03 15.43 14.41
C ALA A 84 9.06 16.57 14.06
N ARG A 85 8.18 16.38 13.07
CA ARG A 85 7.16 17.36 12.66
C ARG A 85 6.16 17.62 13.79
N HIS A 86 5.65 16.57 14.43
CA HIS A 86 4.70 16.70 15.54
C HIS A 86 5.37 17.34 16.77
N THR A 87 6.59 16.95 17.10
CA THR A 87 7.37 17.58 18.18
C THR A 87 7.59 19.07 17.90
N ARG A 88 7.98 19.42 16.68
CA ARG A 88 8.15 20.81 16.28
C ARG A 88 6.85 21.60 16.40
N GLN A 89 5.73 21.05 15.94
CA GLN A 89 4.43 21.70 16.03
C GLN A 89 4.01 21.93 17.49
N LEU A 90 4.22 20.93 18.35
CA LEU A 90 3.90 21.01 19.78
C LEU A 90 4.75 22.07 20.50
N VAL A 91 6.06 22.12 20.22
CA VAL A 91 6.99 23.03 20.90
C VAL A 91 6.88 24.46 20.37
N LEU A 92 6.63 24.65 19.07
CA LEU A 92 6.63 25.97 18.44
C LEU A 92 5.22 26.57 18.25
N GLY A 93 4.15 25.81 18.52
CA GLY A 93 2.77 26.27 18.35
C GLY A 93 2.39 26.65 16.91
N LYS A 94 3.14 26.16 15.93
CA LYS A 94 2.88 26.29 14.49
C LYS A 94 2.87 24.93 13.81
#